data_AF-A0A7C6LT08-F1
#
_entry.id   AF-A0A7C6LT08-F1
#
_cell.length_a   1.000
_cell.length_b   1.000
_cell.length_c   1.000
_cell.angle_alpha   90.00
_cell.angle_beta   90.00
_cell.angle_gamma   90.00
#
_symmetry.space_group_name_H-M   'P 1'
#
loop_
_entity.id
_entity.type
_entity.pdbx_description
1 polymer ?
#
loop_
_entity_poly.entity_id
_entity_poly.type
_entity_poly.pdbx_seq_one_letter_code
_entity_poly.pdbx_strand_id
1 'polypeptide(L)'
;MSPSPTGTRRRGFGVVRIAGRSMEPTLRSGDLVLVRWGAAVRPGQLAVFAHPVEGVLVVKRVGFPDPDDATRWWLERDNPGHGSDSWSFGSISREAILARALTRLPRRRTRE
;
A
#
# COMPACT_ATOMS: atom_id res chain seq x y z
N MET A 1 1.31 18.38 -18.62
CA MET A 1 0.89 19.27 -17.52
C MET A 1 0.42 18.38 -16.38
N SER A 2 1.33 17.92 -15.53
CA SER A 2 0.99 17.05 -14.39
C SER A 2 0.41 17.91 -13.28
N PRO A 3 -0.72 17.55 -12.67
CA PRO A 3 -1.30 18.37 -11.61
C PRO A 3 -0.39 18.35 -10.38
N SER A 4 -0.05 19.53 -9.87
CA SER A 4 0.60 19.70 -8.57
C SER A 4 -0.30 19.16 -7.47
N PRO A 5 0.16 18.25 -6.59
CA PRO A 5 -0.64 17.82 -5.45
C PRO A 5 -0.60 18.91 -4.37
N THR A 6 -1.47 19.91 -4.49
CA THR A 6 -1.78 20.86 -3.41
C THR A 6 -2.70 20.18 -2.41
N GLY A 7 -2.13 19.29 -1.62
CA GLY A 7 -2.75 18.72 -0.44
C GLY A 7 -1.64 18.44 0.55
N THR A 8 -1.72 18.98 1.76
CA THR A 8 -0.74 18.75 2.81
C THR A 8 -0.51 17.25 2.94
N ARG A 9 0.63 16.75 2.45
CA ARG A 9 0.97 15.33 2.54
C ARG A 9 0.88 14.95 4.01
N ARG A 10 -0.04 14.05 4.35
CA ARG A 10 -0.13 13.49 5.70
C ARG A 10 1.25 12.96 6.07
N ARG A 11 1.76 13.36 7.23
CA ARG A 11 3.02 12.89 7.81
C ARG A 11 2.75 12.37 9.21
N GLY A 12 3.52 11.38 9.65
CA GLY A 12 3.37 10.77 10.98
C GLY A 12 2.84 9.35 10.91
N PHE A 13 2.37 8.84 12.04
CA PHE A 13 1.86 7.47 12.16
C PHE A 13 0.33 7.44 12.10
N GLY A 14 -0.21 6.33 11.64
CA GLY A 14 -1.65 6.05 11.68
C GLY A 14 -1.92 4.56 11.71
N VAL A 15 -3.17 4.18 11.92
CA VAL A 15 -3.61 2.79 11.86
C VAL A 15 -4.61 2.65 10.73
N VAL A 16 -4.41 1.66 9.86
CA VAL A 16 -5.37 1.28 8.82
C VAL A 16 -5.93 -0.10 9.13
N ARG A 17 -7.20 -0.30 8.80
CA ARG A 17 -7.85 -1.62 8.87
C ARG A 17 -7.84 -2.24 7.48
N ILE A 18 -7.33 -3.46 7.37
CA ILE A 18 -7.26 -4.18 6.11
C ILE A 18 -8.64 -4.71 5.74
N ALA A 19 -9.01 -4.50 4.49
CA ALA A 19 -10.20 -5.07 3.86
C ALA A 19 -9.78 -5.84 2.60
N GLY A 20 -10.53 -6.90 2.28
CA GLY A 20 -10.23 -7.77 1.16
C GLY A 20 -9.10 -8.78 1.45
N ARG A 21 -8.72 -9.52 0.39
CA ARG A 21 -7.90 -10.74 0.51
C ARG A 21 -6.59 -10.71 -0.29
N SER A 22 -6.32 -9.61 -1.00
CA SER A 22 -5.18 -9.53 -1.93
C SER A 22 -3.80 -9.60 -1.28
N MET A 23 -3.73 -9.36 0.02
CA MET A 23 -2.49 -9.43 0.80
C MET A 23 -2.41 -10.68 1.67
N GLU A 24 -3.32 -11.65 1.53
CA GLU A 24 -3.22 -12.92 2.23
C GLU A 24 -2.02 -13.72 1.72
N PRO A 25 -1.29 -14.46 2.58
CA PRO A 25 -1.52 -14.63 4.02
C PRO A 25 -0.89 -13.53 4.89
N THR A 26 -0.10 -12.61 4.32
CA THR A 26 0.65 -11.56 5.05
C THR A 26 -0.27 -10.67 5.88
N LEU A 27 -1.35 -10.18 5.27
CA LEU A 27 -2.39 -9.39 5.91
C LEU A 27 -3.75 -10.01 5.59
N ARG A 28 -4.55 -10.25 6.63
CA ARG A 28 -5.92 -10.76 6.49
C ARG A 28 -6.92 -9.63 6.70
N SER A 29 -8.11 -9.80 6.14
CA SER A 29 -9.22 -8.89 6.41
C SER A 29 -9.45 -8.75 7.93
N GLY A 30 -9.65 -7.50 8.37
CA GLY A 30 -9.79 -7.13 9.77
C GLY A 30 -8.48 -6.89 10.53
N ASP A 31 -7.31 -7.16 9.94
CA ASP A 31 -6.03 -6.81 10.56
C ASP A 31 -5.89 -5.29 10.68
N LEU A 32 -5.38 -4.83 11.84
CA LEU A 32 -5.00 -3.44 12.06
C LEU A 32 -3.51 -3.30 11.80
N VAL A 33 -3.11 -2.38 10.92
CA VAL A 33 -1.72 -2.19 10.51
C VAL A 33 -1.27 -0.78 10.85
N LEU A 34 -0.16 -0.68 11.58
CA LEU A 34 0.52 0.58 11.81
C LEU A 34 1.20 1.03 10.52
N VAL A 35 0.92 2.25 10.08
CA VAL A 35 1.49 2.86 8.88
C VAL A 35 2.23 4.14 9.23
N ARG A 36 3.25 4.48 8.44
CA ARG A 36 3.94 5.77 8.48
C ARG A 36 3.65 6.55 7.20
N TRP A 37 2.86 7.60 7.31
CA TRP A 37 2.51 8.50 6.22
C TRP A 37 3.72 9.33 5.78
N GLY A 38 3.87 9.50 4.47
CA GLY A 38 4.98 10.22 3.84
C GLY A 38 6.33 9.49 3.90
N ALA A 39 6.36 8.22 4.32
CA ALA A 39 7.58 7.41 4.31
C ALA A 39 7.85 6.82 2.93
N ALA A 40 9.10 6.90 2.48
CA ALA A 40 9.57 6.14 1.33
C ALA A 40 9.54 4.63 1.62
N VAL A 41 9.32 3.86 0.55
CA VAL A 41 9.31 2.40 0.57
C VAL A 41 10.49 1.81 -0.21
N ARG A 42 10.76 0.53 0.01
CA ARG A 42 11.79 -0.27 -0.64
C ARG A 42 11.21 -1.63 -1.05
N PRO A 43 11.87 -2.38 -1.95
CA PRO A 43 11.51 -3.76 -2.27
C PRO A 43 11.21 -4.60 -1.02
N GLY A 44 10.17 -5.43 -1.11
CA GLY A 44 9.66 -6.28 -0.04
C GLY A 44 8.77 -5.58 1.00
N GLN A 45 8.76 -4.24 1.07
CA GLN A 45 7.91 -3.50 2.02
C GLN A 45 6.47 -3.39 1.51
N LEU A 46 5.54 -3.07 2.41
CA LEU A 46 4.14 -2.86 2.05
C LEU A 46 3.85 -1.36 1.90
N ALA A 47 3.29 -0.98 0.75
CA ALA A 47 2.95 0.39 0.39
C ALA A 47 1.43 0.61 0.44
N VAL A 48 1.03 1.78 0.92
CA VAL A 48 -0.35 2.28 0.86
C VAL A 48 -0.44 3.37 -0.19
N PHE A 49 -1.38 3.27 -1.11
CA PHE A 49 -1.61 4.23 -2.20
C PHE A 49 -3.09 4.20 -2.62
N ALA A 50 -3.53 5.19 -3.38
CA ALA A 50 -4.86 5.17 -3.99
C ALA A 50 -4.84 4.30 -5.26
N HIS A 51 -5.77 3.36 -5.38
CA HIS A 51 -5.90 2.52 -6.56
C HIS A 51 -6.16 3.42 -7.80
N PRO A 52 -5.41 3.28 -8.91
CA PRO A 52 -5.49 4.22 -10.03
C PRO A 52 -6.87 4.31 -10.69
N VAL A 53 -7.63 3.21 -10.64
CA VAL A 53 -8.96 3.11 -11.28
C VAL A 53 -10.09 3.30 -10.29
N GLU A 54 -9.95 2.78 -9.07
CA GLU A 54 -11.05 2.74 -8.09
C GLU A 54 -11.01 3.92 -7.11
N GLY A 55 -9.88 4.63 -7.01
CA GLY A 55 -9.69 5.75 -6.09
C GLY A 55 -9.61 5.37 -4.60
N VAL A 56 -9.90 4.12 -4.24
CA VAL A 56 -9.83 3.63 -2.85
C VAL A 56 -8.39 3.38 -2.41
N LEU A 57 -8.13 3.49 -1.10
CA LEU A 57 -6.82 3.14 -0.55
C LEU A 57 -6.60 1.63 -0.56
N VAL A 58 -5.47 1.21 -1.09
CA VAL A 58 -5.06 -0.20 -1.18
C VAL A 58 -3.67 -0.40 -0.60
N VAL A 59 -3.39 -1.63 -0.18
CA VAL A 59 -2.07 -2.07 0.30
C VAL A 59 -1.53 -3.12 -0.66
N LYS A 60 -0.28 -2.97 -1.09
CA LYS A 60 0.43 -3.91 -1.96
C LYS A 60 1.89 -4.06 -1.53
N ARG A 61 2.53 -5.15 -1.93
CA ARG A 61 3.97 -5.37 -1.72
C ARG A 61 4.76 -4.67 -2.80
N VAL A 62 5.80 -3.95 -2.41
CA VAL A 62 6.75 -3.38 -3.36
C VAL A 62 7.61 -4.50 -3.92
N GLY A 63 7.54 -4.72 -5.23
CA GLY A 63 8.39 -5.66 -5.95
C GLY A 63 9.70 -4.98 -6.32
N PHE A 64 9.79 -4.53 -7.57
CA PHE A 64 10.99 -3.94 -8.18
C PHE A 64 10.70 -2.57 -8.80
N PRO A 65 11.72 -1.72 -9.03
CA PRO A 65 11.54 -0.46 -9.75
C PRO A 65 11.06 -0.75 -11.17
N ASP A 66 10.28 0.14 -11.76
CA ASP A 66 9.92 -0.01 -13.17
C ASP A 66 11.20 0.01 -14.05
N PRO A 67 11.40 -0.98 -14.94
CA PRO A 67 12.55 -1.02 -15.83
C PRO A 67 12.68 0.20 -16.75
N ASP A 68 11.56 0.81 -17.14
CA ASP A 68 11.50 1.96 -18.03
C ASP A 68 11.48 3.30 -17.26
N ASP A 69 11.12 3.28 -15.97
CA ASP A 69 11.11 4.47 -15.10
C ASP A 69 11.41 4.13 -13.64
N ALA A 70 12.68 4.27 -13.25
CA ALA A 70 13.13 3.99 -11.89
C ALA A 70 12.43 4.82 -10.80
N THR A 71 11.70 5.89 -11.13
CA THR A 71 10.90 6.66 -10.18
C THR A 71 9.57 5.98 -9.82
N ARG A 72 9.27 4.84 -10.42
CA ARG A 72 8.05 4.05 -10.20
C ARG A 72 8.37 2.68 -9.61
N TRP A 73 7.36 2.08 -8.99
CA TRP A 73 7.40 0.75 -8.40
C TRP A 73 6.37 -0.15 -9.04
N TRP A 74 6.77 -1.38 -9.35
CA TRP A 74 5.85 -2.50 -9.49
C TRP A 74 5.36 -2.93 -8.11
N LEU A 75 4.05 -2.97 -7.94
CA LEU A 75 3.38 -3.30 -6.69
C LEU A 75 2.54 -4.56 -6.87
N GLU A 76 2.83 -5.57 -6.05
CA GLU A 76 2.30 -6.92 -6.18
C GLU A 76 1.30 -7.26 -5.07
N ARG A 77 0.38 -8.16 -5.39
CA ARG A 77 -0.49 -8.84 -4.43
C ARG A 77 0.23 -10.08 -3.90
N ASP A 78 0.07 -10.37 -2.63
CA ASP A 78 0.60 -11.61 -2.05
C ASP A 78 -0.32 -12.81 -2.33
N ASN A 79 -1.61 -12.54 -2.57
CA ASN A 79 -2.61 -13.54 -2.93
C ASN A 79 -2.91 -13.46 -4.45
N PRO A 80 -2.35 -14.35 -5.29
CA PRO A 80 -2.58 -14.33 -6.73
C PRO A 80 -4.04 -14.64 -7.12
N GLY A 81 -4.83 -15.22 -6.21
CA GLY A 81 -6.26 -15.48 -6.44
C GLY A 81 -7.17 -14.26 -6.24
N HIS A 82 -6.67 -13.15 -5.69
CA HIS A 82 -7.51 -12.01 -5.34
C HIS A 82 -6.87 -10.64 -5.53
N GLY A 83 -7.66 -9.71 -6.07
CA GLY A 83 -7.32 -8.30 -6.21
C GLY A 83 -6.39 -8.01 -7.39
N SER A 84 -6.29 -6.73 -7.74
CA SER A 84 -5.41 -6.21 -8.78
C SER A 84 -3.99 -5.96 -8.26
N ASP A 85 -3.03 -5.89 -9.16
CA ASP A 85 -1.64 -5.50 -8.92
C ASP A 85 -1.12 -4.72 -10.14
N SER A 86 0.17 -4.38 -10.15
CA SER A 86 0.77 -3.62 -11.26
C SER A 86 0.67 -4.30 -12.62
N TRP A 87 0.42 -5.62 -12.71
CA TRP A 87 0.15 -6.26 -13.99
C TRP A 87 -1.21 -5.86 -14.58
N SER A 88 -2.12 -5.35 -13.75
CA SER A 88 -3.44 -4.89 -14.16
C SER A 88 -3.52 -3.38 -14.38
N PHE A 89 -2.80 -2.58 -13.58
CA PHE A 89 -2.90 -1.11 -13.60
C PHE A 89 -1.57 -0.38 -13.87
N GLY A 90 -0.50 -1.10 -14.16
CA GLY A 90 0.84 -0.56 -14.37
C GLY A 90 1.61 -0.25 -13.08
N SER A 91 2.84 0.23 -13.22
CA SER A 91 3.66 0.67 -12.09
C SER A 91 3.11 1.96 -11.47
N ILE A 92 3.45 2.21 -10.20
CA ILE A 92 2.98 3.37 -9.43
C ILE A 92 4.16 4.29 -9.14
N SER A 93 4.01 5.59 -9.41
CA SER A 93 5.03 6.59 -9.03
C SER A 93 5.34 6.55 -7.54
N ARG A 94 6.61 6.66 -7.17
CA ARG A 94 7.07 6.82 -5.77
C ARG A 94 6.31 7.92 -5.04
N GLU A 95 5.92 8.97 -5.74
CA GLU A 95 5.20 10.10 -5.18
C GLU A 95 3.74 9.77 -4.88
N ALA A 96 3.12 8.87 -5.64
CA ALA A 96 1.74 8.41 -5.39
C ALA A 96 1.63 7.48 -4.17
N ILE A 97 2.77 6.98 -3.66
CA ILE A 97 2.80 6.23 -2.40
C ILE A 97 2.57 7.17 -1.23
N LEU A 98 1.54 6.87 -0.46
CA LEU A 98 1.06 7.70 0.64
C LEU A 98 1.67 7.28 1.98
N ALA A 99 1.86 5.98 2.20
CA ALA A 99 2.44 5.47 3.44
C ALA A 99 3.16 4.14 3.26
N ARG A 100 4.04 3.84 4.23
CA ARG A 100 4.63 2.52 4.42
C ARG A 100 3.93 1.80 5.56
N ALA A 101 3.47 0.57 5.33
CA ALA A 101 3.02 -0.32 6.40
C ALA A 101 4.24 -0.88 7.18
N LEU A 102 4.14 -0.85 8.51
CA LEU A 102 5.25 -1.18 9.40
C LEU A 102 5.05 -2.53 10.06
N THR A 103 3.90 -2.72 10.72
CA THR A 103 3.61 -3.97 11.43
C THR A 103 2.11 -4.12 11.66
N ARG A 104 1.67 -5.37 11.77
CA ARG A 104 0.32 -5.70 12.22
C ARG A 104 0.24 -5.55 13.74
N LEU A 105 -0.74 -4.80 14.20
CA LEU A 105 -1.04 -4.67 15.62
C LEU A 105 -1.75 -5.94 16.12
N PRO A 106 -1.49 -6.36 17.36
CA PRO A 106 -2.21 -7.49 17.94
C PRO A 106 -3.71 -7.18 17.96
N ARG A 107 -4.53 -8.17 17.61
CA ARG A 107 -5.98 -8.08 17.85
C ARG A 107 -6.15 -8.00 19.36
N ARG A 108 -6.69 -6.88 19.88
CA ARG A 108 -7.09 -6.83 21.29
C ARG A 108 -8.06 -8.00 21.50
N ARG A 109 -7.65 -8.98 22.31
CA ARG A 109 -8.62 -9.91 22.90
C ARG A 109 -9.50 -9.06 23.79
N THR A 110 -10.74 -8.85 23.40
CA THR A 110 -11.77 -8.44 24.35
C THR A 110 -11.79 -9.54 25.42
N ARG A 111 -11.41 -9.20 26.65
CA ARG A 111 -11.76 -10.05 27.79
C ARG A 111 -13.26 -9.87 27.96
N GLU A 112 -14.04 -10.92 27.69
CA GLU A 112 -15.34 -11.08 28.33
C GLU A 112 -15.13 -11.45 29.80
#